data_AF-A0A6L5WIP1-F1
#
_entry.id   AF-A0A6L5WIP1-F1
#
_cell.length_a   1.000
_cell.length_b   1.000
_cell.length_c   1.000
_cell.angle_alpha   90.00
_cell.angle_beta   90.00
_cell.angle_gamma   90.00
#
_symmetry.space_group_name_H-M   'P 1'
#
loop_
_entity.id
_entity.type
_entity.pdbx_description
1 polymer ?
#
loop_
_entity_poly.entity_id
_entity_poly.type
_entity_poly.pdbx_seq_one_letter_code
_entity_poly.pdbx_strand_id
1 'polypeptide(L)'
;MAGVDVSEVGKMATLIGVKISNCELGQFGEYKKEISPLSIKALYDLDKFVDEKDRVFCKDARFVAKKVGLKSVRSVLKSKNIDVKYCLLGCFKEKKGKKMLVKTKTWIENAKGELLFGKGKTEVLDVISQTGSIKAASEMLDMNYKKCWTHLKILEKNFNDTLFETKQGGGEEAGTRLKPKAYELMSAYKQLEKEIDEFANRRFKELFLEKDS
;
A
#
# COMPACT_ATOMS: atom_id res chain seq x y z
N MET A 1 -26.09 19.44 -9.74
CA MET A 1 -25.57 20.73 -9.22
C MET A 1 -24.16 20.89 -9.75
N ALA A 2 -23.91 21.89 -10.60
CA ALA A 2 -22.56 22.18 -11.08
C ALA A 2 -21.73 22.67 -9.88
N GLY A 3 -20.78 21.84 -9.44
CA GLY A 3 -19.84 22.23 -8.39
C GLY A 3 -18.93 23.34 -8.90
N VAL A 4 -18.57 24.27 -8.02
CA VAL A 4 -17.56 25.32 -8.26
C VAL A 4 -16.25 24.66 -8.68
N ASP A 5 -15.58 25.20 -9.71
CA ASP A 5 -14.29 24.66 -10.13
C ASP A 5 -13.26 24.87 -9.01
N VAL A 6 -12.45 23.83 -8.75
CA VAL A 6 -11.47 23.85 -7.67
C VAL A 6 -10.48 25.01 -7.83
N SER A 7 -10.14 25.39 -9.07
CA SER A 7 -9.24 26.51 -9.31
C SER A 7 -9.86 27.85 -8.97
N GLU A 8 -11.18 28.00 -9.07
CA GLU A 8 -11.89 29.22 -8.65
C GLU A 8 -11.81 29.41 -7.13
N VAL A 9 -11.92 28.32 -6.36
CA VAL A 9 -11.71 28.36 -4.90
C VAL A 9 -10.32 28.87 -4.55
N GLY A 10 -9.29 28.40 -5.26
CA GLY A 10 -7.91 28.85 -5.08
C GLY A 10 -7.70 30.34 -5.41
N LYS A 11 -8.29 30.80 -6.51
CA LYS A 11 -8.26 32.22 -6.93
C LYS A 11 -8.96 33.10 -5.90
N MET A 12 -10.13 32.70 -5.42
CA MET A 12 -10.89 33.45 -4.42
C MET A 12 -10.14 33.54 -3.09
N ALA A 13 -9.58 32.44 -2.59
CA ALA A 13 -8.77 32.44 -1.37
C ALA A 13 -7.59 33.43 -1.46
N THR A 14 -6.92 33.47 -2.61
CA THR A 14 -5.84 34.44 -2.89
C THR A 14 -6.37 35.87 -2.90
N LEU A 15 -7.50 36.13 -3.56
CA LEU A 15 -8.12 37.46 -3.66
C LEU A 15 -8.50 38.03 -2.28
N ILE A 16 -8.99 37.17 -1.37
CA ILE A 16 -9.42 37.58 -0.03
C ILE A 16 -8.30 37.47 1.03
N GLY A 17 -7.06 37.17 0.62
CA GLY A 17 -5.91 37.06 1.53
C GLY A 17 -5.96 35.87 2.49
N VAL A 18 -6.75 34.83 2.19
CA VAL A 18 -6.89 33.63 3.03
C VAL A 18 -5.94 32.53 2.55
N LYS A 19 -5.14 32.00 3.48
CA LYS A 19 -4.24 30.87 3.21
C LYS A 19 -4.98 29.53 3.35
N ILE A 20 -4.99 28.74 2.29
CA ILE A 20 -5.50 27.36 2.32
C ILE A 20 -4.53 26.49 3.13
N SER A 21 -4.99 25.99 4.29
CA SER A 21 -4.17 25.17 5.20
C SER A 21 -4.23 23.67 4.89
N ASN A 22 -5.33 23.18 4.32
CA ASN A 22 -5.55 21.77 4.01
C ASN A 22 -6.21 21.58 2.63
N CYS A 23 -5.85 20.48 1.95
CA CYS A 23 -6.51 20.04 0.73
C CYS A 23 -7.07 18.64 0.95
N GLU A 24 -8.24 18.35 0.37
CA GLU A 24 -8.93 17.06 0.52
C GLU A 24 -8.16 15.86 -0.06
N LEU A 25 -7.20 16.11 -0.96
CA LEU A 25 -6.24 15.10 -1.44
C LEU A 25 -5.10 14.82 -0.43
N GLY A 26 -5.05 15.54 0.69
CA GLY A 26 -4.15 15.28 1.81
C GLY A 26 -2.69 15.63 1.58
N GLN A 27 -2.37 16.48 0.62
CA GLN A 27 -0.97 16.92 0.41
C GLN A 27 -0.39 17.65 1.63
N PHE A 28 -1.26 18.23 2.47
CA PHE A 28 -0.94 18.90 3.73
C PHE A 28 -2.01 18.52 4.79
N GLY A 29 -1.64 18.47 6.08
CA GLY A 29 -2.53 18.13 7.21
C GLY A 29 -2.49 16.66 7.69
N GLU A 30 -2.88 16.43 8.95
CA GLU A 30 -2.94 15.10 9.59
C GLU A 30 -4.06 14.20 9.02
N TYR A 31 -3.84 12.89 9.00
CA TYR A 31 -4.80 11.89 8.50
C TYR A 31 -4.78 10.63 9.37
N LYS A 32 -5.96 10.19 9.83
CA LYS A 32 -6.15 8.90 10.52
C LYS A 32 -6.51 7.84 9.49
N LYS A 33 -5.78 6.72 9.51
CA LYS A 33 -5.79 5.67 8.48
C LYS A 33 -7.04 4.79 8.64
N GLU A 34 -7.99 4.90 7.71
CA GLU A 34 -9.06 3.92 7.52
C GLU A 34 -8.97 3.40 6.08
N ILE A 35 -8.70 2.10 5.92
CA ILE A 35 -8.60 1.46 4.61
C ILE A 35 -9.95 0.82 4.30
N SER A 36 -10.69 1.39 3.34
CA SER A 36 -11.95 0.83 2.84
C SER A 36 -11.73 0.04 1.53
N PRO A 37 -12.64 -0.86 1.12
CA PRO A 37 -12.57 -1.56 -0.17
C PRO A 37 -12.44 -0.62 -1.39
N LEU A 38 -12.96 0.60 -1.29
CA LEU A 38 -12.83 1.66 -2.31
C LEU A 38 -11.38 2.10 -2.52
N SER A 39 -10.47 1.81 -1.58
CA SER A 39 -9.03 2.10 -1.68
C SER A 39 -8.33 1.22 -2.72
N ILE A 40 -8.80 -0.01 -2.94
CA ILE A 40 -8.24 -0.93 -3.96
C ILE A 40 -8.56 -0.43 -5.36
N LYS A 41 -9.83 -0.05 -5.61
CA LYS A 41 -10.24 0.54 -6.89
C LYS A 41 -9.55 1.88 -7.14
N ALA A 42 -9.42 2.71 -6.10
CA ALA A 42 -8.67 3.96 -6.17
C ALA A 42 -7.21 3.72 -6.57
N LEU A 43 -6.56 2.70 -5.99
CA LEU A 43 -5.18 2.33 -6.33
C LEU A 43 -5.04 1.98 -7.81
N TYR A 44 -5.87 1.06 -8.31
CA TYR A 44 -5.82 0.63 -9.71
C TYR A 44 -6.06 1.77 -10.71
N ASP A 45 -7.00 2.66 -10.40
CA ASP A 45 -7.30 3.81 -11.27
C ASP A 45 -6.22 4.90 -11.18
N LEU A 46 -5.57 5.08 -10.03
CA LEU A 46 -4.46 6.03 -9.87
C LEU A 46 -3.20 5.57 -10.59
N ASP A 47 -2.86 4.29 -10.50
CA ASP A 47 -1.59 3.73 -11.01
C ASP A 47 -1.34 4.08 -12.49
N LYS A 48 -2.42 4.18 -13.28
CA LYS A 48 -2.41 4.57 -14.68
C LYS A 48 -1.89 5.99 -14.95
N PHE A 49 -1.86 6.84 -13.93
CA PHE A 49 -1.49 8.26 -14.01
C PHE A 49 -0.23 8.59 -13.19
N VAL A 50 0.32 7.62 -12.45
CA VAL A 50 1.52 7.82 -11.63
C VAL A 50 2.74 7.79 -12.54
N ASP A 51 3.59 8.80 -12.43
CA ASP A 51 4.86 8.89 -13.15
C ASP A 51 5.97 8.09 -12.46
N GLU A 52 7.10 7.93 -13.12
CA GLU A 52 8.26 7.16 -12.66
C GLU A 52 8.90 7.69 -11.37
N LYS A 53 8.48 8.86 -10.88
CA LYS A 53 8.93 9.49 -9.63
C LYS A 53 7.89 9.40 -8.53
N ASP A 54 6.91 8.50 -8.66
CA ASP A 54 5.78 8.32 -7.76
C ASP A 54 4.94 9.61 -7.62
N ARG A 55 4.63 10.28 -8.74
CA ARG A 55 3.81 11.52 -8.75
C ARG A 55 2.63 11.44 -9.69
N VAL A 56 1.52 12.08 -9.31
CA VAL A 56 0.31 12.19 -10.14
C VAL A 56 -0.13 13.65 -10.27
N PHE A 57 -0.67 14.08 -11.42
CA PHE A 57 -1.22 15.44 -11.52
C PHE A 57 -2.45 15.60 -10.61
N CYS A 58 -2.63 16.79 -10.02
CA CYS A 58 -3.80 17.08 -9.18
C CYS A 58 -5.13 16.89 -9.92
N LYS A 59 -5.17 17.24 -11.22
CA LYS A 59 -6.34 17.02 -12.07
C LYS A 59 -6.71 15.53 -12.18
N ASP A 60 -5.72 14.65 -12.31
CA ASP A 60 -5.94 13.22 -12.51
C ASP A 60 -6.34 12.56 -11.19
N ALA A 61 -5.68 12.92 -10.09
CA ALA A 61 -6.08 12.48 -8.75
C ALA A 61 -7.53 12.90 -8.42
N ARG A 62 -7.94 14.13 -8.79
CA ARG A 62 -9.33 14.58 -8.64
C ARG A 62 -10.28 13.86 -9.59
N PHE A 63 -9.86 13.55 -10.81
CA PHE A 63 -10.64 12.75 -11.76
C PHE A 63 -10.94 11.36 -11.20
N VAL A 64 -9.95 10.67 -10.65
CA VAL A 64 -10.14 9.38 -9.96
C VAL A 64 -11.05 9.58 -8.74
N ALA A 65 -10.86 10.64 -7.96
CA ALA A 65 -11.68 10.93 -6.79
C ALA A 65 -13.17 11.14 -7.10
N LYS A 66 -13.53 11.59 -8.31
CA LYS A 66 -14.95 11.65 -8.73
C LYS A 66 -15.62 10.28 -8.77
N LYS A 67 -14.86 9.20 -8.97
CA LYS A 67 -15.36 7.82 -9.06
C LYS A 67 -15.40 7.09 -7.73
N VAL A 68 -14.40 7.29 -6.89
CA VAL A 68 -14.16 6.47 -5.67
C VAL A 68 -14.12 7.28 -4.36
N GLY A 69 -14.24 8.61 -4.46
CA GLY A 69 -14.20 9.54 -3.35
C GLY A 69 -12.79 10.06 -3.00
N LEU A 70 -12.75 11.30 -2.52
CA LEU A 70 -11.51 11.99 -2.11
C LEU A 70 -10.79 11.31 -0.95
N LYS A 71 -11.54 10.79 0.04
CA LYS A 71 -10.98 10.06 1.18
C LYS A 71 -10.17 8.83 0.73
N SER A 72 -10.74 8.04 -0.19
CA SER A 72 -10.11 6.84 -0.75
C SER A 72 -8.83 7.19 -1.52
N VAL A 73 -8.89 8.22 -2.39
CA VAL A 73 -7.71 8.72 -3.11
C VAL A 73 -6.64 9.23 -2.15
N ARG A 74 -7.00 10.03 -1.14
CA ARG A 74 -6.07 10.54 -0.12
C ARG A 74 -5.36 9.40 0.62
N SER A 75 -6.11 8.36 0.98
CA SER A 75 -5.55 7.18 1.67
C SER A 75 -4.52 6.46 0.80
N VAL A 76 -4.81 6.28 -0.50
CA VAL A 76 -3.87 5.68 -1.47
C VAL A 76 -2.63 6.55 -1.63
N LEU A 77 -2.79 7.85 -1.89
CA LEU A 77 -1.67 8.78 -2.05
C LEU A 77 -0.71 8.75 -0.86
N LYS A 78 -1.26 8.74 0.36
CA LYS A 78 -0.45 8.65 1.59
C LYS A 78 0.20 7.28 1.77
N SER A 79 -0.56 6.20 1.61
CA SER A 79 -0.06 4.84 1.87
C SER A 79 0.98 4.38 0.86
N LYS A 80 0.91 4.85 -0.39
CA LYS A 80 1.89 4.58 -1.44
C LYS A 80 2.97 5.65 -1.57
N ASN A 81 2.96 6.66 -0.71
CA ASN A 81 3.91 7.78 -0.74
C ASN A 81 3.94 8.51 -2.10
N ILE A 82 2.79 8.61 -2.76
CA ILE A 82 2.63 9.27 -4.06
C ILE A 82 2.40 10.77 -3.85
N ASP A 83 3.22 11.60 -4.49
CA ASP A 83 3.09 13.06 -4.46
C ASP A 83 2.09 13.56 -5.52
N VAL A 84 1.35 14.61 -5.20
CA VAL A 84 0.50 15.29 -6.20
C VAL A 84 1.27 16.47 -6.78
N LYS A 85 1.50 16.48 -8.10
CA LYS A 85 2.10 17.59 -8.84
C LYS A 85 1.03 18.54 -9.40
N TYR A 86 1.40 19.83 -9.50
CA TYR A 86 0.57 20.94 -9.99
C TYR A 86 -0.77 21.09 -9.25
N CYS A 87 -0.80 21.92 -8.20
CA CYS A 87 -1.98 22.09 -7.37
C CYS A 87 -3.08 22.87 -8.10
N LEU A 88 -4.27 22.27 -8.26
CA LEU A 88 -5.42 22.98 -8.83
C LEU A 88 -5.93 24.14 -7.95
N LEU A 89 -5.70 24.09 -6.63
CA LEU A 89 -6.01 25.20 -5.71
C LEU A 89 -4.99 26.35 -5.79
N GLY A 90 -3.92 26.21 -6.58
CA GLY A 90 -2.88 27.23 -6.69
C GLY A 90 -1.89 27.29 -5.50
N CYS A 91 -1.98 26.40 -4.51
CA CYS A 91 -1.10 26.41 -3.34
C CYS A 91 0.40 26.17 -3.69
N PHE A 92 0.69 25.54 -4.83
CA PHE A 92 2.05 25.38 -5.36
C PHE A 92 2.00 25.15 -6.87
N LYS A 93 3.00 25.67 -7.60
CA LYS A 93 3.10 25.54 -9.06
C LYS A 93 3.47 24.13 -9.49
N GLU A 94 4.54 23.55 -8.94
CA GLU A 94 4.94 22.16 -9.20
C GLU A 94 5.66 21.58 -7.98
N LYS A 95 5.33 20.32 -7.64
CA LYS A 95 6.20 19.52 -6.78
C LYS A 95 7.20 18.77 -7.66
N LYS A 96 8.47 19.20 -7.60
CA LYS A 96 9.58 18.59 -8.35
C LYS A 96 9.86 17.11 -7.98
N GLY A 97 9.23 16.61 -6.91
CA GLY A 97 9.47 15.29 -6.33
C GLY A 97 10.59 15.34 -5.29
N LYS A 98 10.70 14.28 -4.47
CA LYS A 98 11.78 14.16 -3.49
C LYS A 98 13.08 13.81 -4.21
N LYS A 99 14.19 14.52 -3.92
CA LYS A 99 15.51 14.22 -4.50
C LYS A 99 16.04 12.85 -4.07
N MET A 100 15.67 12.42 -2.87
CA MET A 100 16.10 11.18 -2.25
C MET A 100 14.92 10.53 -1.52
N LEU A 101 14.90 9.21 -1.51
CA LEU A 101 13.87 8.37 -0.88
C LEU A 101 14.55 7.26 -0.10
N VAL A 102 14.06 6.98 1.11
CA VAL A 102 14.45 5.76 1.84
C VAL A 102 13.55 4.61 1.40
N LYS A 103 14.15 3.45 1.16
CA LYS A 103 13.45 2.18 0.89
C LYS A 103 13.94 1.15 1.89
N THR A 104 13.01 0.46 2.53
CA THR A 104 13.25 -0.56 3.54
C THR A 104 12.76 -1.90 3.03
N LYS A 105 13.48 -2.96 3.40
CA LYS A 105 13.08 -4.34 3.14
C LYS A 105 13.25 -5.11 4.44
N THR A 106 12.15 -5.64 4.95
CA THR A 106 12.12 -6.41 6.19
C THR A 106 11.97 -7.88 5.87
N TRP A 107 12.66 -8.73 6.62
CA TRP A 107 12.44 -10.17 6.58
C TRP A 107 12.73 -10.78 7.96
N ILE A 108 12.18 -11.97 8.21
CA ILE A 108 12.32 -12.72 9.46
C ILE A 108 12.91 -14.07 9.09
N GLU A 109 14.00 -14.44 9.77
CA GLU A 109 14.64 -15.76 9.66
C GLU A 109 14.65 -16.42 11.04
N ASN A 110 14.69 -17.76 11.06
CA ASN A 110 14.99 -18.48 12.29
C ASN A 110 16.51 -18.52 12.55
N ALA A 111 16.92 -19.05 13.70
CA ALA A 111 18.34 -19.20 14.07
C ALA A 111 19.16 -20.09 13.11
N LYS A 112 18.50 -20.84 12.22
CA LYS A 112 19.13 -21.71 11.21
C LYS A 112 19.25 -21.04 9.84
N GLY A 113 18.83 -19.77 9.71
CA GLY A 113 18.81 -19.04 8.44
C GLY A 113 17.65 -19.42 7.51
N GLU A 114 16.64 -20.15 7.99
CA GLU A 114 15.43 -20.38 7.21
C GLU A 114 14.58 -19.11 7.21
N LEU A 115 14.37 -18.53 6.02
CA LEU A 115 13.46 -17.40 5.83
C LEU A 115 12.03 -17.82 6.22
N LEU A 116 11.39 -17.07 7.10
CA LEU A 116 10.01 -17.27 7.56
C LEU A 116 9.08 -16.24 6.91
N PHE A 117 9.37 -14.95 7.08
CA PHE A 117 8.60 -13.87 6.47
C PHE A 117 9.47 -12.93 5.64
N GLY A 118 8.90 -12.38 4.58
CA GLY A 118 9.60 -11.58 3.57
C GLY A 118 8.93 -11.74 2.19
N LYS A 119 9.41 -10.98 1.20
CA LYS A 119 8.98 -11.17 -0.21
C LYS A 119 9.08 -12.64 -0.63
N GLY A 120 8.05 -13.17 -1.29
CA GLY A 120 7.91 -14.59 -1.63
C GLY A 120 7.02 -15.37 -0.65
N LYS A 121 7.50 -15.73 0.56
CA LYS A 121 6.76 -16.65 1.45
C LYS A 121 5.46 -16.07 1.97
N THR A 122 5.47 -14.79 2.32
CA THR A 122 4.26 -14.08 2.75
C THR A 122 3.29 -13.92 1.59
N GLU A 123 3.78 -13.76 0.35
CA GLU A 123 2.95 -13.68 -0.85
C GLU A 123 2.24 -15.02 -1.14
N VAL A 124 2.89 -16.16 -0.88
CA VAL A 124 2.24 -17.48 -1.01
C VAL A 124 1.01 -17.57 -0.10
N LEU A 125 1.13 -17.20 1.18
CA LEU A 125 -0.02 -17.18 2.09
C LEU A 125 -1.07 -16.17 1.63
N ASP A 126 -0.66 -14.97 1.19
CA ASP A 126 -1.58 -13.93 0.74
C ASP A 126 -2.39 -14.38 -0.50
N VAL A 127 -1.75 -15.00 -1.48
CA VAL A 127 -2.44 -15.52 -2.67
C VAL A 127 -3.33 -16.70 -2.31
N ILE A 128 -2.91 -17.61 -1.43
CA ILE A 128 -3.78 -18.71 -0.97
C ILE A 128 -5.00 -18.15 -0.23
N SER A 129 -4.85 -17.10 0.57
CA SER A 129 -5.98 -16.48 1.27
C SER A 129 -7.05 -15.92 0.31
N GLN A 130 -6.62 -15.51 -0.89
CA GLN A 130 -7.51 -14.95 -1.92
C GLN A 130 -8.09 -16.01 -2.86
N THR A 131 -7.29 -17.02 -3.21
CA THR A 131 -7.61 -18.01 -4.26
C THR A 131 -8.09 -19.34 -3.72
N GLY A 132 -7.80 -19.64 -2.46
CA GLY A 132 -8.01 -20.96 -1.87
C GLY A 132 -7.19 -22.06 -2.54
N SER A 133 -6.07 -21.76 -3.22
CA SER A 133 -5.33 -22.76 -4.00
C SER A 133 -3.82 -22.54 -4.01
N ILE A 134 -3.07 -23.57 -3.57
CA ILE A 134 -1.61 -23.59 -3.70
C ILE A 134 -1.17 -23.59 -5.17
N LYS A 135 -1.95 -24.23 -6.05
CA LYS A 135 -1.66 -24.24 -7.49
C LYS A 135 -1.78 -22.82 -8.08
N ALA A 136 -2.87 -22.13 -7.77
CA ALA A 136 -3.04 -20.74 -8.21
C ALA A 136 -1.94 -19.83 -7.65
N ALA A 137 -1.55 -20.01 -6.39
CA ALA A 137 -0.43 -19.29 -5.80
C ALA A 137 0.90 -19.57 -6.52
N SER A 138 1.16 -20.82 -6.92
CA SER A 138 2.36 -21.17 -7.67
C SER A 138 2.40 -20.52 -9.06
N GLU A 139 1.26 -20.48 -9.76
CA GLU A 139 1.14 -19.85 -11.07
C GLU A 139 1.24 -18.32 -10.99
N MET A 140 0.56 -17.68 -10.04
CA MET A 140 0.58 -16.22 -9.86
C MET A 140 1.93 -15.67 -9.41
N LEU A 141 2.72 -16.48 -8.71
CA LEU A 141 4.02 -16.08 -8.17
C LEU A 141 5.21 -16.62 -8.99
N ASP A 142 4.94 -17.13 -10.20
CA ASP A 142 5.94 -17.70 -11.11
C ASP A 142 6.90 -18.67 -10.40
N MET A 143 6.33 -19.59 -9.62
CA MET A 143 7.10 -20.60 -8.90
C MET A 143 6.50 -21.99 -9.05
N ASN A 144 7.34 -23.03 -8.97
CA ASN A 144 6.82 -24.38 -9.05
C ASN A 144 6.01 -24.75 -7.79
N TYR A 145 5.00 -25.62 -7.97
CA TYR A 145 4.11 -26.07 -6.90
C TYR A 145 4.88 -26.61 -5.68
N LYS A 146 5.96 -27.38 -5.93
CA LYS A 146 6.80 -27.97 -4.87
C LYS A 146 7.45 -26.88 -4.00
N LYS A 147 7.84 -25.75 -4.57
CA LYS A 147 8.43 -24.61 -3.85
C LYS A 147 7.40 -23.91 -2.98
N CYS A 148 6.20 -23.65 -3.49
CA CYS A 148 5.06 -23.15 -2.70
C CYS A 148 4.79 -24.07 -1.49
N TRP A 149 4.64 -25.38 -1.75
CA TRP A 149 4.37 -26.37 -0.71
C TRP A 149 5.47 -26.40 0.36
N THR A 150 6.73 -26.37 -0.08
CA THR A 150 7.90 -26.34 0.82
C THR A 150 7.89 -25.09 1.69
N HIS A 151 7.52 -23.92 1.15
CA HIS A 151 7.41 -22.69 1.94
C HIS A 151 6.36 -22.80 3.04
N LEU A 152 5.20 -23.37 2.75
CA LEU A 152 4.16 -23.59 3.75
C LEU A 152 4.61 -24.57 4.84
N LYS A 153 5.27 -25.67 4.47
CA LYS A 153 5.78 -26.65 5.44
C LYS A 153 6.90 -26.12 6.31
N ILE A 154 7.76 -25.26 5.79
CA ILE A 154 8.78 -24.55 6.61
C ILE A 154 8.08 -23.69 7.67
N LEU A 155 7.00 -23.00 7.31
CA LEU A 155 6.25 -22.17 8.25
C LEU A 155 5.57 -23.01 9.34
N GLU A 156 4.81 -24.05 8.99
CA GLU A 156 4.18 -24.94 9.98
C GLU A 156 5.21 -25.52 10.96
N LYS A 157 6.35 -25.98 10.44
CA LYS A 157 7.45 -26.52 11.25
C LYS A 157 8.03 -25.48 12.22
N ASN A 158 8.23 -24.25 11.77
CA ASN A 158 8.86 -23.21 12.58
C ASN A 158 7.92 -22.60 13.63
N PHE A 159 6.62 -22.56 13.33
CA PHE A 159 5.60 -22.09 14.28
C PHE A 159 5.01 -23.19 15.14
N ASN A 160 5.37 -24.45 14.89
CA ASN A 160 4.83 -25.64 15.56
C ASN A 160 3.30 -25.64 15.60
N ASP A 161 2.67 -25.25 14.48
CA ASP A 161 1.23 -25.10 14.34
C ASP A 161 0.79 -25.46 12.91
N THR A 162 -0.47 -25.87 12.77
CA THR A 162 -1.07 -26.12 11.46
C THR A 162 -1.57 -24.80 10.88
N LEU A 163 -0.97 -24.36 9.78
CA LEU A 163 -1.28 -23.06 9.18
C LEU A 163 -2.30 -23.17 8.04
N PHE A 164 -2.46 -24.35 7.46
CA PHE A 164 -3.37 -24.57 6.36
C PHE A 164 -3.93 -25.99 6.36
N GLU A 165 -5.04 -26.18 5.66
CA GLU A 165 -5.62 -27.48 5.36
C GLU A 165 -5.87 -27.60 3.87
N THR A 166 -5.71 -28.80 3.34
CA THR A 166 -5.93 -29.09 1.92
C THR A 166 -6.92 -30.21 1.76
N LYS A 167 -7.97 -29.99 0.97
CA LYS A 167 -8.93 -31.02 0.57
C LYS A 167 -8.76 -31.32 -0.91
N GLN A 168 -8.45 -32.58 -1.23
CA GLN A 168 -8.33 -33.07 -2.61
C GLN A 168 -9.72 -33.34 -3.20
N GLY A 169 -9.91 -33.05 -4.50
CA GLY A 169 -11.17 -33.29 -5.22
C GLY A 169 -11.55 -32.14 -6.17
N GLY A 170 -12.70 -32.26 -6.84
CA GLY A 170 -13.22 -31.28 -7.82
C GLY A 170 -14.52 -30.58 -7.40
N GLY A 171 -14.83 -30.50 -6.10
CA GLY A 171 -16.04 -29.86 -5.58
C GLY A 171 -15.79 -28.50 -4.92
N GLU A 172 -16.84 -27.79 -4.50
CA GLU A 172 -16.76 -26.48 -3.82
C GLU A 172 -15.92 -26.49 -2.52
N GLU A 173 -15.79 -27.66 -1.89
CA GLU A 173 -14.95 -27.81 -0.69
C GLU A 173 -13.49 -28.16 -1.00
N ALA A 174 -13.14 -28.42 -2.26
CA ALA A 174 -11.77 -28.71 -2.65
C ALA A 174 -10.91 -27.44 -2.66
N GLY A 175 -9.62 -27.60 -2.34
CA GLY A 175 -8.68 -26.49 -2.31
C GLY A 175 -7.87 -26.43 -1.02
N THR A 176 -7.32 -25.26 -0.74
CA THR A 176 -6.46 -24.95 0.40
C THR A 176 -7.11 -23.84 1.21
N ARG A 177 -7.35 -24.07 2.49
CA ARG A 177 -7.86 -23.06 3.43
C ARG A 177 -6.79 -22.74 4.45
N LEU A 178 -6.55 -21.45 4.69
CA LEU A 178 -5.69 -21.02 5.77
C LEU A 178 -6.44 -21.11 7.10
N LYS A 179 -5.73 -21.51 8.15
CA LYS A 179 -6.24 -21.50 9.52
C LYS A 179 -6.06 -20.13 10.16
N PRO A 180 -6.80 -19.81 11.25
CA PRO A 180 -6.70 -18.52 11.95
C PRO A 180 -5.25 -18.11 12.26
N LYS A 181 -4.40 -19.08 12.64
CA LYS A 181 -2.99 -18.81 12.95
C LYS A 181 -2.21 -18.20 11.79
N ALA A 182 -2.46 -18.64 10.56
CA ALA A 182 -1.79 -18.08 9.39
C ALA A 182 -2.14 -16.60 9.20
N TYR A 183 -3.41 -16.23 9.40
CA TYR A 183 -3.86 -14.84 9.33
C TYR A 183 -3.25 -13.97 10.43
N GLU A 184 -3.15 -14.48 11.66
CA GLU A 184 -2.48 -13.78 12.77
C GLU A 184 -1.02 -13.45 12.40
N LEU A 185 -0.27 -14.44 11.91
CA LEU A 185 1.14 -14.26 11.56
C LEU A 185 1.32 -13.30 10.38
N MET A 186 0.48 -13.41 9.34
CA MET A 186 0.48 -12.48 8.22
C MET A 186 0.19 -11.04 8.68
N SER A 187 -0.78 -10.88 9.59
CA SER A 187 -1.14 -9.57 10.14
C SER A 187 0.02 -8.97 10.95
N ALA A 188 0.63 -9.77 11.84
CA ALA A 188 1.77 -9.34 12.64
C ALA A 188 2.96 -8.92 11.76
N TYR A 189 3.26 -9.67 10.70
CA TYR A 189 4.33 -9.31 9.77
C TYR A 189 4.01 -8.01 9.00
N LYS A 190 2.79 -7.85 8.47
CA LYS A 190 2.36 -6.62 7.78
C LYS A 190 2.42 -5.40 8.71
N GLN A 191 2.10 -5.59 9.99
CA GLN A 191 2.22 -4.54 10.99
C GLN A 191 3.69 -4.14 11.21
N LEU A 192 4.58 -5.13 11.41
CA LEU A 192 6.01 -4.89 11.59
C LEU A 192 6.62 -4.15 10.39
N GLU A 193 6.33 -4.60 9.16
CA GLU A 193 6.82 -3.97 7.94
C GLU A 193 6.40 -2.50 7.85
N LYS A 194 5.12 -2.22 8.14
CA LYS A 194 4.59 -0.85 8.17
C LYS A 194 5.29 0.01 9.22
N GLU A 195 5.49 -0.50 10.43
CA GLU A 195 6.11 0.26 11.52
C GLU A 195 7.58 0.59 11.23
N ILE A 196 8.32 -0.35 10.63
CA ILE A 196 9.69 -0.13 10.17
C ILE A 196 9.74 0.92 9.05
N ASP A 197 8.85 0.83 8.06
CA ASP A 197 8.76 1.81 6.98
C ASP A 197 8.45 3.21 7.52
N GLU A 198 7.49 3.33 8.44
CA GLU A 198 7.12 4.60 9.06
C GLU A 198 8.29 5.18 9.88
N PHE A 199 8.99 4.35 10.66
CA PHE A 199 10.18 4.74 11.41
C PHE A 199 11.30 5.22 10.49
N ALA A 200 11.64 4.44 9.46
CA ALA A 200 12.70 4.75 8.52
C ALA A 200 12.43 6.05 7.76
N ASN A 201 11.19 6.25 7.29
CA ASN A 201 10.79 7.51 6.63
C ASN A 201 10.92 8.72 7.56
N ARG A 202 10.51 8.58 8.83
CA ARG A 202 10.67 9.65 9.83
C ARG A 202 12.14 9.99 10.06
N ARG A 203 12.98 8.99 10.35
CA ARG A 203 14.42 9.18 10.59
C ARG A 203 15.14 9.72 9.37
N PHE A 204 14.77 9.26 8.18
CA PHE A 204 15.32 9.77 6.93
C PHE A 204 15.04 11.26 6.75
N LYS A 205 13.81 11.71 7.04
CA LYS A 205 13.46 13.13 6.99
C LYS A 205 14.31 13.97 7.96
N GLU A 206 14.41 13.54 9.21
CA GLU A 206 15.17 14.23 10.27
C GLU A 206 16.67 14.30 9.97
N LEU A 207 17.24 13.23 9.40
CA LEU A 207 18.68 13.12 9.19
C LEU A 207 19.16 13.71 7.85
N PHE A 208 18.33 13.64 6.81
CA PHE A 208 18.74 13.94 5.43
C PHE A 208 17.94 15.05 4.74
N LEU A 209 16.77 15.46 5.26
CA LEU A 209 15.94 16.49 4.60
C LEU A 209 15.76 17.76 5.43
N GLU A 210 15.79 17.69 6.76
CA GLU A 210 15.60 18.85 7.65
C GLU A 210 16.90 19.57 8.03
N LYS A 211 18.07 19.00 7.70
CA LYS A 211 19.37 19.66 7.92
C LYS A 211 19.73 20.73 6.88
N ASP A 212 18.98 20.81 5.78
CA ASP A 212 19.19 21.76 4.67
C ASP A 212 18.28 23.01 4.75
N SER A 213 17.71 23.32 5.93
CA SER A 213 16.82 24.49 6.14
C SER A 213 17.46 25.58 6.96
#